data_AF-A0A7Y5IZB6-F1
#
_entry.id   AF-A0A7Y5IZB6-F1
#
_cell.length_a   1.000
_cell.length_b   1.000
_cell.length_c   1.000
_cell.angle_alpha   90.00
_cell.angle_beta   90.00
_cell.angle_gamma   90.00
#
_symmetry.space_group_name_H-M   'P 1'
#
loop_
_entity.id
_entity.type
_entity.pdbx_description
1 polymer ?
#
loop_
_entity_poly.entity_id
_entity_poly.type
_entity_poly.pdbx_seq_one_letter_code
_entity_poly.pdbx_strand_id
1 'polypeptide(L)'
;MKCNLLLLSCISSLFFLGKGHSQNTSNFYDPKAIQDIKITFAQENWRYLLDSLRYNGDELVTCGVEINGAKFKDAGLRYRDARAFTPGGRRNGLFIKLDHGAPSQNYSGYTHVDLSSALRDPSMVREVVGYEIARQYMPAPAANYAKVTINGEYYGLFVNVEVIDKAFLKK
;
A
#
# COMPACT_ATOMS: atom_id res chain seq x y z
N MET A 1 21.46 38.46 63.00
CA MET A 1 20.03 38.88 62.98
C MET A 1 19.66 39.24 61.55
N LYS A 2 18.72 38.48 60.94
CA LYS A 2 18.09 38.69 59.61
C LYS A 2 19.08 38.58 58.42
N CYS A 3 18.77 38.12 57.22
CA CYS A 3 17.52 37.90 56.51
C CYS A 3 17.77 36.96 55.29
N ASN A 4 16.71 36.34 54.79
CA ASN A 4 16.61 35.40 53.66
C ASN A 4 17.32 35.81 52.35
N LEU A 5 17.78 34.82 51.59
CA LEU A 5 17.41 34.71 50.17
C LEU A 5 17.46 33.25 49.69
N LEU A 6 16.27 32.66 49.55
CA LEU A 6 16.02 31.42 48.81
C LEU A 6 16.29 31.68 47.32
N LEU A 7 17.19 30.93 46.69
CA LEU A 7 17.26 30.80 45.24
C LEU A 7 16.63 29.46 44.84
N LEU A 8 15.39 29.54 44.35
CA LEU A 8 14.66 28.46 43.71
C LEU A 8 14.29 28.96 42.31
N SER A 9 14.91 28.45 41.24
CA SER A 9 14.28 28.47 39.93
C SER A 9 14.86 27.43 38.95
N CYS A 10 14.00 26.47 38.62
CA CYS A 10 13.76 25.95 37.27
C CYS A 10 14.91 25.23 36.54
N ILE A 11 15.06 23.95 36.85
CA ILE A 11 15.52 22.96 35.86
C ILE A 11 14.38 22.80 34.85
N SER A 12 14.45 23.51 33.73
CA SER A 12 13.54 23.28 32.60
C SER A 12 14.01 22.03 31.84
N SER A 13 13.66 20.85 32.35
CA SER A 13 13.70 19.61 31.58
C SER A 13 12.69 19.74 30.45
N LEU A 14 13.18 20.06 29.25
CA LEU A 14 12.41 20.03 28.02
C LEU A 14 12.11 18.55 27.70
N PHE A 15 11.08 18.00 28.36
CA PHE A 15 10.43 16.78 27.89
C PHE A 15 9.76 17.14 26.58
N PHE A 16 10.46 16.93 25.47
CA PHE A 16 9.82 16.75 24.17
C PHE A 16 8.90 15.52 24.31
N LEU A 17 7.63 15.77 24.64
CA LEU A 17 6.56 14.84 24.34
C LEU A 17 6.57 14.66 22.82
N GLY A 18 7.29 13.65 22.36
CA GLY A 18 7.04 13.07 21.06
C GLY A 18 5.57 12.70 21.04
N LYS A 19 4.76 13.45 20.28
CA LYS A 19 3.42 13.01 19.92
C LYS A 19 3.62 11.69 19.18
N GLY A 20 3.47 10.58 19.89
CA GLY A 20 3.34 9.28 19.28
C GLY A 20 2.20 9.41 18.28
N HIS A 21 2.52 9.29 17.00
CA HIS A 21 1.51 9.15 15.98
C HIS A 21 0.78 7.86 16.32
N SER A 22 -0.41 7.98 16.94
CA SER A 22 -1.33 6.87 17.06
C SER A 22 -1.71 6.51 15.63
N GLN A 23 -0.96 5.58 15.06
CA GLN A 23 -1.40 4.83 13.90
C GLN A 23 -2.66 4.15 14.40
N ASN A 24 -3.82 4.70 14.07
CA ASN A 24 -5.03 3.90 14.07
C ASN A 24 -4.66 2.69 13.23
N THR A 25 -4.55 1.52 13.86
CA THR A 25 -4.38 0.23 13.20
C THR A 25 -5.69 -0.09 12.48
N SER A 26 -6.06 0.75 11.51
CA SER A 26 -7.13 0.47 10.58
C SER A 26 -6.71 -0.75 9.80
N ASN A 27 -7.51 -1.80 9.87
CA ASN A 27 -7.33 -3.00 9.06
C ASN A 27 -7.15 -2.59 7.60
N PHE A 28 -5.99 -2.93 7.00
CA PHE A 28 -5.66 -2.56 5.63
C PHE A 28 -6.71 -3.04 4.60
N TYR A 29 -7.42 -4.13 4.93
CA TYR A 29 -8.48 -4.71 4.11
C TYR A 29 -9.89 -4.51 4.68
N ASP A 30 -10.12 -3.47 5.48
CA ASP A 30 -11.49 -3.07 5.85
C ASP A 30 -12.29 -2.72 4.59
N PRO A 31 -13.40 -3.44 4.28
CA PRO A 31 -14.21 -3.18 3.09
C PRO A 31 -14.94 -1.83 3.13
N LYS A 32 -15.06 -1.20 4.31
CA LYS A 32 -15.69 0.13 4.48
C LYS A 32 -14.74 1.29 4.24
N ALA A 33 -13.44 1.01 4.04
CA ALA A 33 -12.42 2.01 3.82
C ALA A 33 -11.85 1.92 2.40
N ILE A 34 -11.60 3.08 1.79
CA ILE A 34 -10.86 3.19 0.53
C ILE A 34 -9.43 3.57 0.87
N GLN A 35 -8.48 2.71 0.50
CA GLN A 35 -7.05 2.96 0.72
C GLN A 35 -6.55 4.04 -0.27
N ASP A 36 -5.66 4.92 0.18
CA ASP A 36 -4.98 5.90 -0.66
C ASP A 36 -3.56 5.41 -0.97
N ILE A 37 -3.31 5.05 -2.23
CA ILE A 37 -2.00 4.54 -2.67
C ILE A 37 -1.40 5.49 -3.70
N LYS A 38 -0.27 6.09 -3.36
CA LYS A 38 0.49 6.95 -4.28
C LYS A 38 1.77 6.24 -4.67
N ILE A 39 2.08 6.25 -5.96
CA ILE A 39 3.26 5.64 -6.54
C ILE A 39 4.05 6.73 -7.23
N THR A 40 5.37 6.72 -7.06
CA THR A 40 6.28 7.67 -7.69
C THR A 40 7.40 6.91 -8.38
N PHE A 41 7.49 7.06 -9.70
CA PHE A 41 8.61 6.59 -10.50
C PHE A 41 9.58 7.74 -10.76
N ALA A 42 10.87 7.49 -10.59
CA ALA A 42 11.91 8.44 -11.00
C ALA A 42 12.06 8.52 -12.53
N GLN A 43 11.68 7.45 -13.23
CA GLN A 43 11.82 7.30 -14.68
C GLN A 43 10.52 7.75 -15.36
N GLU A 44 10.62 8.65 -16.34
CA GLU A 44 9.46 9.13 -17.10
C GLU A 44 8.84 8.03 -17.98
N ASN A 45 9.67 7.12 -18.50
CA ASN A 45 9.26 6.01 -19.37
C ASN A 45 8.77 4.77 -18.61
N TRP A 46 8.36 4.90 -17.35
CA TRP A 46 7.92 3.78 -16.51
C TRP A 46 6.85 2.90 -17.17
N ARG A 47 5.91 3.48 -17.92
CA ARG A 47 4.86 2.73 -18.65
C ARG A 47 5.46 1.76 -19.65
N TYR A 48 6.43 2.23 -20.44
CA TYR A 48 7.13 1.41 -21.42
C TYR A 48 7.89 0.27 -20.74
N LEU A 49 8.53 0.54 -19.61
CA LEU A 49 9.24 -0.47 -18.84
C LEU A 49 8.27 -1.55 -18.32
N LEU A 50 7.14 -1.15 -17.74
CA LEU A 50 6.13 -2.11 -17.29
C LEU A 50 5.51 -2.91 -18.44
N ASP A 51 5.23 -2.27 -19.57
CA ASP A 51 4.72 -2.95 -20.77
C ASP A 51 5.74 -3.96 -21.30
N SER A 52 7.02 -3.59 -21.36
CA SER A 52 8.11 -4.48 -21.77
C SER A 52 8.26 -5.67 -20.83
N LEU A 53 8.28 -5.43 -19.51
CA LEU A 53 8.38 -6.50 -18.52
C LEU A 53 7.22 -7.49 -18.66
N ARG A 54 6.00 -7.02 -18.91
CA ARG A 54 4.84 -7.91 -19.08
C ARG A 54 5.01 -8.96 -20.18
N TYR A 55 5.83 -8.68 -21.18
CA TYR A 55 6.15 -9.59 -22.30
C TYR A 55 7.45 -10.36 -22.11
N ASN A 56 8.43 -9.74 -21.47
CA ASN A 56 9.82 -10.17 -21.55
C ASN A 56 10.39 -10.69 -20.22
N GLY A 57 9.66 -10.58 -19.10
CA GLY A 57 10.17 -11.00 -17.81
C GLY A 57 9.17 -10.88 -16.67
N ASP A 58 9.67 -11.08 -15.45
CA ASP A 58 8.88 -11.01 -14.23
C ASP A 58 9.50 -10.06 -13.19
N GLU A 59 10.50 -9.27 -13.61
CA GLU A 59 11.17 -8.28 -12.79
C GLU A 59 10.23 -7.15 -12.35
N LEU A 60 10.74 -6.31 -11.45
CA LEU A 60 10.02 -5.19 -10.85
C LEU A 60 10.72 -3.88 -11.19
N VAL A 61 9.95 -2.86 -11.55
CA VAL A 61 10.44 -1.49 -11.66
C VAL A 61 10.46 -0.85 -10.28
N THR A 62 11.62 -0.36 -9.87
CA THR A 62 11.78 0.33 -8.59
C THR A 62 11.00 1.65 -8.56
N CYS A 63 10.27 1.88 -7.47
CA CYS A 63 9.43 3.06 -7.25
C CYS A 63 9.31 3.41 -5.76
N GLY A 64 8.92 4.65 -5.48
CA GLY A 64 8.44 5.05 -4.15
C GLY A 64 6.95 4.76 -4.04
N VAL A 65 6.50 4.28 -2.88
CA VAL A 65 5.09 4.01 -2.60
C VAL A 65 4.69 4.68 -1.29
N GLU A 66 3.51 5.29 -1.25
CA GLU A 66 2.90 5.82 -0.04
C GLU A 66 1.50 5.20 0.11
N ILE A 67 1.23 4.54 1.24
CA ILE A 67 -0.06 3.93 1.57
C ILE A 67 -0.63 4.66 2.79
N ASN A 68 -1.73 5.38 2.62
CA ASN A 68 -2.38 6.17 3.69
C ASN A 68 -1.39 7.07 4.46
N GLY A 69 -0.40 7.64 3.76
CA GLY A 69 0.66 8.46 4.35
C GLY A 69 1.91 7.70 4.84
N ALA A 70 1.86 6.38 4.96
CA ALA A 70 3.03 5.56 5.29
C ALA A 70 3.92 5.36 4.04
N LYS A 71 5.21 5.71 4.15
CA LYS A 71 6.13 5.75 3.00
C LYS A 71 7.02 4.51 2.93
N PHE A 72 7.15 4.00 1.72
CA PHE A 72 7.96 2.85 1.32
C PHE A 72 8.96 3.32 0.25
N LYS A 73 10.22 2.98 0.45
CA LYS A 73 11.31 3.39 -0.45
C LYS A 73 11.74 2.17 -1.23
N ASP A 74 12.10 2.36 -2.48
CA ASP A 74 12.63 1.29 -3.33
C ASP A 74 11.69 0.05 -3.38
N ALA A 75 10.38 0.29 -3.36
CA ALA A 75 9.38 -0.74 -3.61
C ALA A 75 9.47 -1.17 -5.07
N GLY A 76 9.12 -2.42 -5.37
CA GLY A 76 9.10 -2.96 -6.72
C GLY A 76 7.68 -3.01 -7.25
N LEU A 77 7.48 -2.61 -8.51
CA LEU A 77 6.18 -2.66 -9.17
C LEU A 77 6.26 -3.38 -10.51
N ARG A 78 5.27 -4.22 -10.78
CA ARG A 78 4.96 -4.74 -12.12
C ARG A 78 3.46 -4.69 -12.38
N TYR A 79 3.03 -4.92 -13.61
CA TYR A 79 1.60 -5.18 -13.84
C TYR A 79 1.18 -6.49 -13.18
N ARG A 80 -0.04 -6.51 -12.65
CA ARG A 80 -0.69 -7.74 -12.17
C ARG A 80 -0.73 -8.77 -13.29
N ASP A 81 -0.38 -10.01 -12.99
CA ASP A 81 -0.53 -11.10 -13.95
C ASP A 81 -2.00 -11.49 -14.09
N ALA A 82 -2.67 -10.87 -15.07
CA ALA A 82 -4.05 -11.14 -15.40
C ALA A 82 -4.27 -11.04 -16.91
N ARG A 83 -5.29 -11.75 -17.42
CA ARG A 83 -5.76 -11.63 -18.82
C ARG A 83 -6.34 -10.25 -19.15
N ALA A 84 -6.57 -9.42 -18.13
CA ALA A 84 -7.10 -8.07 -18.27
C ALA A 84 -6.03 -7.01 -18.65
N PHE A 85 -4.77 -7.43 -18.85
CA PHE A 85 -3.72 -6.55 -19.33
C PHE A 85 -3.95 -6.11 -20.78
N THR A 86 -3.64 -4.86 -21.08
CA THR A 86 -3.59 -4.33 -22.46
C THR A 86 -2.37 -3.42 -22.61
N PRO A 87 -1.52 -3.59 -23.64
CA PRO A 87 -0.38 -2.70 -23.90
C PRO A 87 -0.81 -1.25 -24.05
N GLY A 88 -0.05 -0.30 -23.50
CA GLY A 88 -0.44 1.11 -23.48
C GLY A 88 -1.73 1.38 -22.70
N GLY A 89 -2.22 0.39 -21.94
CA GLY A 89 -3.43 0.49 -21.15
C GLY A 89 -3.32 1.58 -20.09
N ARG A 90 -4.32 2.47 -20.05
CA ARG A 90 -4.33 3.57 -19.08
C ARG A 90 -4.56 3.10 -17.64
N ARG A 91 -5.15 1.91 -17.45
CA ARG A 91 -5.60 1.36 -16.16
C ARG A 91 -5.38 -0.16 -16.04
N ASN A 92 -4.15 -0.60 -16.29
CA ASN A 92 -3.75 -1.99 -16.02
C ASN A 92 -3.65 -2.25 -14.51
N GLY A 93 -3.97 -3.47 -14.08
CA GLY A 93 -3.79 -3.89 -12.69
C GLY A 93 -2.31 -3.87 -12.28
N LEU A 94 -2.04 -3.68 -11.00
CA LEU A 94 -0.68 -3.47 -10.48
C LEU A 94 -0.39 -4.50 -9.40
N PHE A 95 0.84 -4.98 -9.36
CA PHE A 95 1.38 -5.79 -8.27
C PHE A 95 2.58 -5.07 -7.68
N ILE A 96 2.54 -4.81 -6.39
CA ILE A 96 3.54 -4.02 -5.67
C ILE A 96 4.18 -4.92 -4.60
N LYS A 97 5.51 -4.92 -4.56
CA LYS A 97 6.32 -5.54 -3.53
C LYS A 97 6.99 -4.45 -2.70
N LEU A 98 6.52 -4.26 -1.47
CA LEU A 98 6.96 -3.18 -0.58
C LEU A 98 8.37 -3.41 -0.03
N ASP A 99 8.77 -4.67 0.15
CA ASP A 99 10.07 -5.08 0.70
C ASP A 99 11.13 -5.36 -0.39
N HIS A 100 10.95 -4.81 -1.60
CA HIS A 100 11.81 -5.10 -2.74
C HIS A 100 13.27 -4.64 -2.54
N GLY A 101 13.49 -3.34 -2.32
CA GLY A 101 14.82 -2.78 -2.02
C GLY A 101 15.17 -2.77 -0.54
N ALA A 102 14.19 -2.95 0.35
CA ALA A 102 14.35 -2.89 1.80
C ALA A 102 13.58 -4.04 2.50
N PRO A 103 14.25 -5.17 2.83
CA PRO A 103 13.61 -6.43 3.23
C PRO A 103 12.71 -6.41 4.49
N SER A 104 12.72 -5.35 5.28
CA SER A 104 11.91 -5.22 6.50
C SER A 104 10.61 -4.43 6.31
N GLN A 105 10.40 -3.84 5.12
CA GLN A 105 9.26 -2.97 4.87
C GLN A 105 7.96 -3.76 4.70
N ASN A 106 6.95 -3.41 5.51
CA ASN A 106 5.61 -3.97 5.39
C ASN A 106 4.57 -2.92 5.82
N TYR A 107 3.35 -3.05 5.32
CA TYR A 107 2.21 -2.27 5.78
C TYR A 107 1.31 -3.18 6.61
N SER A 108 1.23 -2.98 7.92
CA SER A 108 0.40 -3.80 8.82
C SER A 108 0.63 -5.32 8.68
N GLY A 109 1.88 -5.74 8.45
CA GLY A 109 2.26 -7.14 8.25
C GLY A 109 2.21 -7.63 6.79
N TYR A 110 1.69 -6.83 5.86
CA TYR A 110 1.64 -7.17 4.43
C TYR A 110 2.87 -6.62 3.69
N THR A 111 3.57 -7.46 2.94
CA THR A 111 4.72 -7.05 2.12
C THR A 111 4.35 -6.85 0.65
N HIS A 112 3.18 -7.33 0.23
CA HIS A 112 2.69 -7.22 -1.15
C HIS A 112 1.33 -6.55 -1.20
N VAL A 113 1.06 -5.87 -2.31
CA VAL A 113 -0.25 -5.28 -2.64
C VAL A 113 -0.63 -5.71 -4.06
N ASP A 114 -1.78 -6.36 -4.21
CA ASP A 114 -2.31 -6.77 -5.51
C ASP A 114 -3.57 -5.95 -5.86
N LEU A 115 -3.49 -5.20 -6.96
CA LEU A 115 -4.51 -4.25 -7.40
C LEU A 115 -5.15 -4.73 -8.70
N SER A 116 -6.37 -5.22 -8.57
CA SER A 116 -7.23 -5.66 -9.66
C SER A 116 -7.94 -4.48 -10.32
N SER A 117 -7.84 -4.39 -11.66
CA SER A 117 -8.56 -3.37 -12.43
C SER A 117 -10.06 -3.65 -12.56
N ALA A 118 -10.52 -4.81 -12.09
CA ALA A 118 -11.90 -5.31 -12.18
C ALA A 118 -12.51 -5.15 -13.59
N LEU A 119 -11.69 -5.33 -14.65
CA LEU A 119 -12.03 -4.92 -16.02
C LEU A 119 -13.37 -5.48 -16.53
N ARG A 120 -13.72 -6.71 -16.13
CA ARG A 120 -14.95 -7.42 -16.55
C ARG A 120 -16.10 -7.32 -15.54
N ASP A 121 -15.92 -6.55 -14.48
CA ASP A 121 -16.92 -6.30 -13.46
C ASP A 121 -17.30 -4.81 -13.43
N PRO A 122 -18.40 -4.41 -14.10
CA PRO A 122 -18.85 -3.02 -14.09
C PRO A 122 -19.19 -2.48 -12.70
N SER A 123 -19.54 -3.34 -11.73
CA SER A 123 -19.84 -2.88 -10.37
C SER A 123 -18.60 -2.78 -9.50
N MET A 124 -17.51 -3.47 -9.85
CA MET A 124 -16.32 -3.66 -9.01
C MET A 124 -16.61 -4.29 -7.64
N VAL A 125 -17.79 -4.90 -7.45
CA VAL A 125 -18.24 -5.46 -6.17
C VAL A 125 -18.02 -6.97 -6.08
N ARG A 126 -18.00 -7.68 -7.21
CA ARG A 126 -18.05 -9.15 -7.20
C ARG A 126 -16.82 -9.77 -6.54
N GLU A 127 -15.63 -9.20 -6.76
CA GLU A 127 -14.39 -9.70 -6.15
C GLU A 127 -14.37 -9.47 -4.63
N VAL A 128 -14.77 -8.27 -4.16
CA VAL A 128 -14.81 -7.94 -2.73
C VAL A 128 -15.84 -8.77 -1.98
N VAL A 129 -17.09 -8.78 -2.45
CA VAL A 129 -18.20 -9.52 -1.80
C VAL A 129 -18.00 -11.03 -1.93
N GLY A 130 -17.49 -11.49 -3.07
CA GLY A 130 -17.19 -12.90 -3.28
C GLY A 130 -16.20 -13.42 -2.24
N TYR A 131 -15.10 -12.68 -2.00
CA TYR A 131 -14.16 -13.04 -0.95
C TYR A 131 -14.75 -12.88 0.46
N GLU A 132 -15.58 -11.86 0.70
CA GLU A 132 -16.27 -11.69 1.98
C GLU A 132 -17.16 -12.88 2.35
N ILE A 133 -17.96 -13.37 1.41
CA ILE A 133 -18.78 -14.57 1.59
C ILE A 133 -17.88 -15.80 1.77
N ALA A 134 -16.86 -15.97 0.92
CA ALA A 134 -15.96 -17.13 0.99
C ALA A 134 -15.29 -17.28 2.36
N ARG A 135 -14.87 -16.17 2.98
CA ARG A 135 -14.24 -16.15 4.32
C ARG A 135 -15.14 -16.67 5.44
N GLN A 136 -16.46 -16.74 5.24
CA GLN A 136 -17.37 -17.34 6.21
C GLN A 136 -17.31 -18.88 6.22
N TYR A 137 -16.75 -19.49 5.16
CA TYR A 137 -16.78 -20.94 4.97
C TYR A 137 -15.39 -21.56 4.80
N MET A 138 -14.39 -20.78 4.36
CA MET A 138 -13.01 -21.26 4.17
C MET A 138 -11.99 -20.12 4.28
N PRO A 139 -10.71 -20.42 4.55
CA PRO A 139 -9.64 -19.43 4.41
C PRO A 139 -9.66 -18.83 3.00
N ALA A 140 -9.87 -17.53 2.91
CA ALA A 140 -9.93 -16.81 1.65
C ALA A 140 -9.33 -15.41 1.81
N PRO A 141 -8.75 -14.82 0.75
CA PRO A 141 -8.21 -13.47 0.77
C PRO A 141 -9.17 -12.42 1.35
N ALA A 142 -8.66 -11.45 2.08
CA ALA A 142 -9.36 -10.19 2.31
C ALA A 142 -9.34 -9.31 1.05
N ALA A 143 -10.33 -8.44 0.89
CA ALA A 143 -10.36 -7.51 -0.24
C ALA A 143 -11.14 -6.24 0.10
N ASN A 144 -10.70 -5.11 -0.45
CA ASN A 144 -11.37 -3.81 -0.39
C ASN A 144 -11.02 -2.96 -1.63
N TYR A 145 -11.00 -1.64 -1.50
CA TYR A 145 -10.74 -0.73 -2.60
C TYR A 145 -9.53 0.16 -2.34
N ALA A 146 -8.81 0.49 -3.40
CA ALA A 146 -7.72 1.44 -3.37
C ALA A 146 -7.85 2.47 -4.49
N LYS A 147 -7.69 3.75 -4.12
CA LYS A 147 -7.54 4.88 -5.05
C LYS A 147 -6.04 5.03 -5.33
N VAL A 148 -5.67 4.97 -6.61
CA VAL A 148 -4.27 4.98 -7.03
C VAL A 148 -3.91 6.27 -7.75
N THR A 149 -2.79 6.86 -7.36
CA THR A 149 -2.15 8.01 -8.03
C THR A 149 -0.74 7.63 -8.44
N ILE A 150 -0.34 7.91 -9.67
CA ILE A 150 1.03 7.66 -10.16
C ILE A 150 1.63 8.98 -10.63
N ASN A 151 2.79 9.37 -10.10
CA ASN A 151 3.47 10.63 -10.43
C ASN A 151 2.57 11.87 -10.34
N GLY A 152 1.67 11.91 -9.36
CA GLY A 152 0.73 13.01 -9.15
C GLY A 152 -0.57 12.94 -9.98
N GLU A 153 -0.66 12.03 -10.95
CA GLU A 153 -1.86 11.86 -11.77
C GLU A 153 -2.75 10.72 -11.26
N TYR A 154 -4.07 10.93 -11.27
CA TYR A 154 -5.03 9.89 -10.90
C TYR A 154 -4.98 8.75 -11.92
N TYR A 155 -4.64 7.55 -11.44
CA TYR A 155 -4.51 6.36 -12.27
C TYR A 155 -5.80 5.54 -12.30
N GLY A 156 -6.52 5.46 -11.17
CA GLY A 156 -7.82 4.80 -11.11
C GLY A 156 -8.20 4.27 -9.73
N LEU A 157 -9.41 3.73 -9.65
CA LEU A 157 -9.91 2.93 -8.54
C LEU A 157 -9.65 1.45 -8.87
N PHE A 158 -9.16 0.70 -7.88
CA PHE A 158 -8.83 -0.71 -8.00
C PHE A 158 -9.46 -1.50 -6.86
N VAL A 159 -9.71 -2.78 -7.10
CA VAL A 159 -9.97 -3.73 -6.02
C VAL A 159 -8.61 -4.18 -5.47
N ASN A 160 -8.38 -3.90 -4.20
CA ASN A 160 -7.18 -4.29 -3.47
C ASN A 160 -7.41 -5.65 -2.83
N VAL A 161 -6.65 -6.65 -3.26
CA VAL A 161 -6.81 -8.04 -2.86
C VAL A 161 -5.61 -8.47 -2.03
N GLU A 162 -5.87 -9.20 -0.96
CA GLU A 162 -4.83 -9.83 -0.16
C GLU A 162 -4.09 -10.88 -0.97
N VAL A 163 -2.75 -10.77 -0.97
CA VAL A 163 -1.89 -11.75 -1.63
C VAL A 163 -1.79 -13.02 -0.79
N ILE A 164 -1.95 -14.17 -1.43
CA ILE A 164 -1.76 -15.47 -0.79
C ILE A 164 -0.25 -15.75 -0.70
N ASP A 165 0.36 -15.33 0.41
CA ASP A 165 1.78 -15.52 0.69
C ASP A 165 2.01 -16.12 2.09
N LYS A 166 3.26 -16.08 2.56
CA LYS A 166 3.61 -16.59 3.90
C LYS A 166 2.91 -15.84 5.03
N ALA A 167 2.53 -14.57 4.84
CA ALA A 167 1.77 -13.82 5.84
C ALA A 167 0.31 -14.28 5.87
N PHE A 168 -0.29 -14.54 4.70
CA PHE A 168 -1.63 -15.12 4.60
C PHE A 168 -1.72 -16.47 5.33
N LEU A 169 -0.73 -17.35 5.15
CA LEU A 169 -0.70 -18.69 5.78
C LEU A 169 -0.52 -18.67 7.31
N LYS A 170 -0.23 -17.52 7.92
CA LYS A 170 -0.02 -17.37 9.37
C LYS A 170 -1.25 -16.81 10.10
N LYS A 171 -2.32 -16.49 9.38
CA LYS A 171 -3.60 -16.06 9.95
C LYS A 171 -4.38 -17.26 10.49
#